data_AF-A0A8T6VAJ3-F1
#
_entry.id   AF-A0A8T6VAJ3-F1
#
_cell.length_a   1.000
_cell.length_b   1.000
_cell.length_c   1.000
_cell.angle_alpha   90.00
_cell.angle_beta   90.00
_cell.angle_gamma   90.00
#
_symmetry.space_group_name_H-M   'P 1'
#
loop_
_entity.id
_entity.type
_entity.pdbx_description
1 polymer ?
#
loop_
_entity_poly.entity_id
_entity_poly.type
_entity_poly.pdbx_seq_one_letter_code
_entity_poly.pdbx_strand_id
1 'polypeptide(L)'
;MPESMVKPEEDAVGQAMLAFYERRKSFEVIEREDGYVEVTNTRMYFQDFEAWQEHEKRAMSWVKGRVLDIGCGAGRHSLFLQN
;
A
#
# COMPACT_ATOMS: atom_id res chain seq x y z
N MET A 1 8.37 8.61 -21.60
CA MET A 1 7.88 7.66 -20.58
C MET A 1 7.40 6.43 -21.32
N PRO A 2 7.67 5.19 -20.86
CA PRO A 2 7.15 4.00 -21.52
C PRO A 2 5.62 4.03 -21.53
N GLU A 3 5.01 3.50 -22.59
CA GLU A 3 3.56 3.60 -22.88
C GLU A 3 2.63 3.04 -21.79
N SER A 4 3.16 2.34 -20.78
CA SER A 4 2.41 1.67 -19.71
C SER A 4 2.48 2.36 -18.34
N MET A 5 3.13 3.51 -18.20
CA MET A 5 3.27 4.20 -16.91
C MET A 5 2.06 5.11 -16.66
N VAL A 6 1.39 4.89 -15.53
CA VAL A 6 0.29 5.75 -15.06
C VAL A 6 0.85 7.16 -14.83
N LYS A 7 0.16 8.18 -15.35
CA LYS A 7 0.57 9.57 -15.13
C LYS A 7 0.34 9.96 -13.66
N PRO A 8 1.08 10.93 -13.10
CA PRO A 8 0.85 11.39 -11.74
C PRO A 8 -0.60 11.78 -11.45
N GLU A 9 -1.29 12.37 -12.42
CA GLU A 9 -2.70 12.80 -12.27
C GLU A 9 -3.69 11.63 -12.32
N GLU A 10 -3.23 10.47 -12.79
CA GLU A 10 -4.00 9.23 -12.92
C GLU A 10 -3.59 8.20 -11.82
N ASP A 11 -2.59 8.52 -10.98
CA ASP A 11 -2.04 7.67 -9.92
C ASP A 11 -2.46 8.14 -8.51
N ALA A 12 -3.76 8.03 -8.22
CA ALA A 12 -4.31 8.50 -6.94
C ALA A 12 -3.61 7.85 -5.72
N VAL A 13 -3.32 6.55 -5.79
CA VAL A 13 -2.71 5.79 -4.69
C VAL A 13 -1.26 6.18 -4.49
N GLY A 14 -0.45 6.22 -5.56
CA GLY A 14 0.95 6.61 -5.47
C GLY A 14 1.12 8.07 -5.04
N GLN A 15 0.27 8.99 -5.50
CA GLN A 15 0.26 10.37 -5.03
C GLN A 15 -0.11 10.48 -3.54
N ALA A 16 -1.07 9.69 -3.08
CA ALA A 16 -1.43 9.66 -1.65
C ALA A 16 -0.26 9.13 -0.81
N MET A 17 0.36 8.01 -1.20
CA MET A 17 1.52 7.46 -0.51
C MET A 17 2.71 8.44 -0.49
N LEU A 18 3.00 9.10 -1.61
CA LEU A 18 4.05 10.11 -1.70
C LEU A 18 3.78 11.29 -0.75
N ALA A 19 2.53 11.76 -0.72
CA ALA A 19 2.13 12.82 0.21
C ALA A 19 2.34 12.43 1.66
N PHE A 20 1.94 11.22 2.05
CA PHE A 20 2.16 10.71 3.40
C PHE A 20 3.65 10.60 3.74
N TYR A 21 4.46 10.08 2.81
CA TYR A 21 5.91 9.97 2.95
C TYR A 21 6.58 11.35 3.18
N GLU A 22 6.11 12.38 2.46
CA GLU A 22 6.51 13.79 2.63
C GLU A 22 5.92 14.46 3.88
N ARG A 23 5.31 13.68 4.78
CA ARG A 23 4.68 14.14 6.03
C ARG A 23 3.49 15.09 5.83
N ARG A 24 2.85 15.03 4.67
CA ARG A 24 1.55 15.66 4.44
C ARG A 24 0.45 14.70 4.88
N LYS A 25 -0.66 15.24 5.38
CA LYS A 25 -1.85 14.43 5.64
C LYS A 25 -2.48 14.05 4.30
N SER A 26 -2.76 12.78 4.11
CA SER A 26 -3.43 12.25 2.93
C SER A 26 -4.43 11.17 3.32
N PHE A 27 -5.45 11.03 2.49
CA PHE A 27 -6.48 10.01 2.59
C PHE A 27 -6.67 9.41 1.21
N GLU A 28 -7.08 8.15 1.19
CA GLU A 28 -7.53 7.47 0.00
C GLU A 28 -9.05 7.42 0.03
N VAL A 29 -9.68 7.69 -1.11
CA VAL A 29 -11.11 7.52 -1.30
C VAL A 29 -11.29 6.52 -2.43
N ILE A 30 -11.98 5.41 -2.14
CA ILE A 30 -12.29 4.39 -3.13
C ILE A 30 -13.78 4.46 -3.41
N GLU A 31 -14.12 4.66 -4.68
CA GLU A 31 -15.48 4.55 -5.21
C GLU A 31 -15.53 3.40 -6.21
N ARG A 32 -16.51 2.52 -6.06
CA ARG A 32 -16.70 1.33 -6.92
C ARG A 32 -18.03 1.41 -7.65
N GLU A 33 -18.13 0.68 -8.76
CA GLU A 33 -19.34 0.64 -9.60
C GLU A 33 -20.57 0.06 -8.88
N ASP A 34 -20.37 -0.71 -7.80
CA ASP A 34 -21.45 -1.25 -6.95
C ASP A 34 -21.99 -0.23 -5.93
N GLY A 35 -21.54 1.03 -6.00
CA GLY A 35 -21.95 2.11 -5.11
C GLY A 35 -21.22 2.09 -3.77
N TYR A 36 -20.22 1.24 -3.59
CA TYR A 36 -19.38 1.24 -2.39
C TYR A 36 -18.46 2.46 -2.37
N VAL A 37 -18.46 3.18 -1.26
CA VAL A 37 -17.56 4.31 -0.99
C VAL A 37 -16.86 4.10 0.35
N GLU A 38 -15.53 4.16 0.34
CA GLU A 38 -14.70 4.05 1.53
C GLU A 38 -13.68 5.20 1.57
N VAL A 39 -13.38 5.66 2.79
CA VAL A 39 -12.32 6.64 3.05
C VAL A 39 -11.35 6.04 4.03
N THR A 40 -10.09 5.90 3.61
CA THR A 40 -9.05 5.28 4.43
C THR A 40 -7.86 6.21 4.62
N ASN A 41 -7.27 6.17 5.81
CA ASN A 41 -6.05 6.92 6.08
C ASN A 41 -4.86 6.26 5.39
N THR A 42 -4.10 7.02 4.60
CA THR A 42 -2.92 6.51 3.88
C THR A 42 -1.87 5.89 4.81
N ARG A 43 -1.88 6.22 6.11
CA ARG A 43 -1.05 5.59 7.14
C ARG A 43 -1.10 4.06 7.12
N MET A 44 -2.20 3.45 6.69
CA MET A 44 -2.29 1.97 6.59
C MET A 44 -1.13 1.38 5.78
N TYR A 45 -0.71 2.04 4.70
CA TYR A 45 0.37 1.58 3.83
C TYR A 45 1.76 1.62 4.49
N PHE A 46 1.89 2.33 5.61
CA PHE A 46 3.14 2.56 6.34
C PHE A 46 3.13 1.97 7.75
N GLN A 47 2.13 1.14 8.08
CA GLN A 47 2.03 0.51 9.40
C GLN A 47 3.18 -0.49 9.63
N ASP A 48 3.67 -0.52 10.87
CA ASP A 48 4.56 -1.57 11.36
C ASP A 48 3.80 -2.89 11.58
N PHE A 49 4.53 -4.00 11.62
CA PHE A 49 3.99 -5.36 11.71
C PHE A 49 2.98 -5.54 12.85
N GLU A 50 3.20 -4.89 13.99
CA GLU A 50 2.35 -4.95 15.17
C GLU A 50 0.93 -4.41 14.90
N ALA A 51 0.82 -3.44 13.99
CA ALA A 51 -0.43 -2.77 13.64
C ALA A 51 -1.17 -3.42 12.46
N TRP A 52 -0.60 -4.46 11.83
CA TRP A 52 -1.26 -5.17 10.73
C TRP A 52 -2.44 -6.02 11.23
N GLN A 53 -3.35 -6.33 10.33
CA GLN A 53 -4.45 -7.23 10.64
C GLN A 53 -3.93 -8.64 10.92
N GLU A 54 -4.62 -9.40 11.77
CA GLU A 54 -4.18 -10.73 12.20
C GLU A 54 -3.99 -11.71 11.03
N HIS A 55 -4.78 -11.58 9.97
CA HIS A 55 -4.62 -12.41 8.78
C HIS A 55 -3.33 -12.10 8.01
N GLU A 56 -2.87 -10.85 8.00
CA GLU A 56 -1.61 -10.44 7.37
C GLU A 56 -0.42 -10.97 8.18
N LYS A 57 -0.45 -10.82 9.51
CA LYS A 57 0.55 -11.38 10.41
C LYS A 57 0.66 -12.89 10.24
N ARG A 58 -0.49 -13.57 10.17
CA ARG A 58 -0.55 -15.02 9.91
C ARG A 58 0.06 -15.36 8.55
N ALA A 59 -0.24 -14.61 7.49
CA ALA A 59 0.34 -14.84 6.17
C ALA A 59 1.88 -14.78 6.20
N MET A 60 2.46 -13.79 6.89
CA MET A 60 3.92 -13.65 7.02
C MET A 60 4.61 -14.88 7.61
N SER A 61 3.97 -15.61 8.53
CA SER A 61 4.54 -16.83 9.11
C SER A 61 4.76 -17.97 8.11
N TRP A 62 4.11 -17.89 6.93
CA TRP A 62 4.25 -18.87 5.85
C TRP A 62 5.25 -18.45 4.77
N VAL A 63 5.68 -17.19 4.76
CA VAL A 63 6.58 -16.66 3.72
C VAL A 63 8.01 -17.13 3.98
N LYS A 64 8.62 -17.79 2.98
CA LYS A 64 9.97 -18.37 3.07
C LYS A 64 10.70 -18.32 1.72
N GLY A 65 12.03 -18.24 1.75
CA GLY A 65 12.86 -18.29 0.56
C GLY A 65 12.88 -16.98 -0.23
N ARG A 66 12.97 -17.06 -1.56
CA ARG A 66 12.93 -15.87 -2.43
C ARG A 66 11.49 -15.41 -2.60
N VAL A 67 11.21 -14.16 -2.25
CA VAL A 67 9.86 -13.59 -2.23
C VAL A 67 9.68 -12.58 -3.36
N LEU A 68 8.51 -12.60 -4.00
CA LEU A 68 8.01 -11.56 -4.88
C LEU A 68 6.81 -10.88 -4.19
N ASP A 69 6.93 -9.58 -3.94
CA ASP A 69 5.87 -8.75 -3.36
C ASP A 69 5.10 -8.03 -4.49
N ILE A 70 3.98 -8.64 -4.93
CA ILE A 70 3.18 -8.13 -6.05
C ILE A 70 2.31 -6.98 -5.56
N GLY A 71 2.45 -5.81 -6.20
CA GLY A 71 1.71 -4.62 -5.78
C GLY A 71 2.19 -4.08 -4.43
N CYS A 72 3.50 -4.07 -4.22
CA CYS A 72 4.13 -3.76 -2.92
C CYS A 72 3.80 -2.37 -2.34
N GLY A 73 3.27 -1.44 -3.13
CA GLY A 73 2.90 -0.10 -2.69
C GLY A 73 4.06 0.61 -1.97
N ALA A 74 3.80 1.13 -0.77
CA ALA A 74 4.81 1.76 0.08
C ALA A 74 5.89 0.79 0.62
N GLY A 75 5.76 -0.51 0.36
CA GLY A 75 6.79 -1.52 0.62
C GLY A 75 6.79 -2.11 2.02
N ARG A 76 5.71 -1.98 2.81
CA ARG A 76 5.69 -2.46 4.21
C ARG A 76 5.98 -3.95 4.36
N HIS A 77 5.45 -4.79 3.45
CA HIS A 77 5.69 -6.23 3.44
C HIS A 77 7.11 -6.54 2.98
N SER A 78 7.55 -5.93 1.88
CA SER A 78 8.94 -6.00 1.40
C SER A 78 9.95 -5.66 2.49
N LEU A 79 9.78 -4.53 3.20
CA LEU A 79 10.66 -4.08 4.28
C LEU A 79 10.70 -5.08 5.45
N PHE A 80 9.56 -5.61 5.86
CA PHE A 80 9.48 -6.64 6.89
C PHE A 80 10.26 -7.92 6.51
N LEU A 81 10.30 -8.24 5.20
CA LEU A 81 10.91 -9.45 4.66
C LEU A 81 12.39 -9.28 4.22
N GLN A 82 13.02 -8.12 4.43
CA GLN A 82 14.42 -7.85 4.01
C GLN A 82 15.51 -8.65 4.77
N ASN A 83 15.15 -9.63 5.60
CA ASN A 83 16.08 -10.38 6.44
C ASN A 83 16.77 -11.56 5.73
#